data_AF-X0W0D2-F1
#
_entry.id   AF-X0W0D2-F1
#
_cell.length_a   1.000
_cell.length_b   1.000
_cell.length_c   1.000
_cell.angle_alpha   90.00
_cell.angle_beta   90.00
_cell.angle_gamma   90.00
#
_symmetry.space_group_name_H-M   'P 1'
#
loop_
_entity.id
_entity.type
_entity.pdbx_description
1 polymer ?
#
loop_
_entity_poly.entity_id
_entity_poly.type
_entity_poly.pdbx_seq_one_letter_code
_entity_poly.pdbx_strand_id
1 'polypeptide(L)'
;SISLGKDSTADGVDGIAIGTNADLNNAVAGIAIGLDSSAWNDDSIAIGNAAFAPGNGLQIKVNESGTAATLELSAGGILTLDGTTPKLNVPLPLNTQTGTTYGAVLTDSQEMITMNNASPNTVTIPANASVAYPIGTMLNFQQLGAGATTIAITTDTLNVNASLTLVLNGQYAVATAMKMTATTWTLFGNLVAA
;
A
#
# COMPACT_ATOMS: atom_id res chain seq x y z
N SER A 1 10.67 3.64 38.06
CA SER A 1 10.93 3.11 36.71
C SER A 1 11.89 1.94 36.77
N ILE A 2 11.80 1.02 35.81
CA ILE A 2 12.64 -0.18 35.70
C ILE A 2 13.59 0.02 34.53
N SER A 3 14.88 -0.23 34.74
CA SER A 3 15.89 -0.27 33.67
C SER A 3 16.61 -1.62 33.73
N LEU A 4 16.67 -2.34 32.61
CA LEU A 4 17.30 -3.66 32.53
C LEU A 4 18.08 -3.86 31.22
N GLY A 5 19.41 -3.83 31.31
CA GLY A 5 20.32 -4.10 30.20
C GLY A 5 21.57 -3.23 30.24
N LYS A 6 22.46 -3.40 29.25
CA LYS A 6 23.72 -2.64 29.20
C LYS A 6 23.42 -1.21 28.75
N ASP A 7 23.81 -0.20 29.53
CA ASP A 7 23.58 1.23 29.24
C ASP A 7 22.10 1.61 29.06
N SER A 8 21.17 0.82 29.61
CA SER A 8 19.76 1.20 29.61
C SER A 8 19.46 2.25 30.69
N THR A 9 18.59 3.19 30.37
CA THR A 9 18.25 4.34 31.21
C THR A 9 16.73 4.45 31.35
N ALA A 10 16.25 4.67 32.56
CA ALA A 10 14.82 4.85 32.83
C ALA A 10 14.56 6.04 33.76
N ASP A 11 14.69 7.24 33.21
CA ASP A 11 14.72 8.51 33.96
C ASP A 11 13.33 9.14 34.13
N GLY A 12 12.28 8.45 33.69
CA GLY A 12 10.88 8.83 33.84
C GLY A 12 10.20 8.34 35.14
N VAL A 13 8.88 8.48 35.24
CA VAL A 13 8.05 7.95 36.35
C VAL A 13 7.27 6.73 35.83
N ASP A 14 7.23 5.63 36.59
CA ASP A 14 6.51 4.40 36.23
C ASP A 14 6.85 3.80 34.84
N GLY A 15 8.02 4.13 34.29
CA GLY A 15 8.47 3.66 32.98
C GLY A 15 9.28 2.36 33.00
N ILE A 16 9.43 1.72 31.84
CA ILE A 16 10.18 0.48 31.61
C ILE A 16 11.18 0.63 30.45
N ALA A 17 12.48 0.56 30.73
CA ALA A 17 13.55 0.47 29.73
C ALA A 17 14.21 -0.92 29.76
N ILE A 18 14.21 -1.67 28.66
CA ILE A 18 14.77 -3.04 28.60
C ILE A 18 15.57 -3.23 27.31
N GLY A 19 16.86 -3.51 27.43
CA GLY A 19 17.73 -3.77 26.26
C GLY A 19 19.08 -3.08 26.37
N THR A 20 19.85 -3.10 25.29
CA THR A 20 21.16 -2.41 25.28
C THR A 20 20.96 -0.98 24.81
N ASN A 21 21.43 0.01 25.58
CA ASN A 21 21.23 1.44 25.29
C ASN A 21 19.74 1.81 25.08
N ALA A 22 18.85 1.13 25.81
CA ALA A 22 17.43 1.44 25.82
C ALA A 22 17.16 2.64 26.74
N ASP A 23 16.67 3.76 26.21
CA ASP A 23 16.60 5.05 26.93
C ASP A 23 15.16 5.59 27.04
N LEU A 24 14.63 5.61 28.26
CA LEU A 24 13.44 6.39 28.60
C LEU A 24 13.83 7.74 29.21
N ASN A 25 13.56 8.80 28.46
CA ASN A 25 13.91 10.16 28.86
C ASN A 25 12.70 10.90 29.42
N ASN A 26 12.70 11.11 30.74
CA ASN A 26 11.72 11.95 31.46
C ASN A 26 10.23 11.67 31.11
N ALA A 27 9.88 10.41 30.84
CA ALA A 27 8.53 9.98 30.44
C ALA A 27 7.72 9.39 31.61
N VAL A 28 6.47 9.80 31.81
CA VAL A 28 5.54 9.09 32.70
C VAL A 28 4.93 7.89 31.95
N ALA A 29 4.96 6.70 32.55
CA ALA A 29 4.42 5.45 31.97
C ALA A 29 4.99 5.06 30.58
N GLY A 30 6.18 5.57 30.22
CA GLY A 30 6.84 5.24 28.96
C GLY A 30 7.46 3.83 28.93
N ILE A 31 7.64 3.27 27.73
CA ILE A 31 8.21 1.93 27.50
C ILE A 31 9.26 2.00 26.38
N ALA A 32 10.52 1.65 26.65
CA ALA A 32 11.59 1.52 25.65
C ALA A 32 12.16 0.10 25.70
N ILE A 33 12.02 -0.71 24.65
CA ILE A 33 12.42 -2.12 24.65
C ILE A 33 13.20 -2.45 23.37
N GLY A 34 14.50 -2.75 23.44
CA GLY A 34 15.32 -3.04 22.25
C GLY A 34 16.79 -2.61 22.37
N LEU A 35 17.60 -2.89 21.35
CA LEU A 35 18.92 -2.27 21.19
C LEU A 35 18.75 -0.84 20.71
N ASP A 36 19.37 0.15 21.35
CA ASP A 36 19.28 1.58 21.01
C ASP A 36 17.84 2.11 20.94
N SER A 37 16.89 1.47 21.63
CA SER A 37 15.50 1.93 21.66
C SER A 37 15.35 3.14 22.57
N SER A 38 14.46 4.07 22.27
CA SER A 38 14.26 5.23 23.14
C SER A 38 12.83 5.79 23.08
N ALA A 39 12.24 6.10 24.22
CA ALA A 39 10.89 6.68 24.32
C ALA A 39 10.93 7.94 25.20
N TRP A 40 10.47 9.06 24.64
CA TRP A 40 10.52 10.39 25.26
C TRP A 40 9.09 10.91 25.42
N ASN A 41 8.80 11.54 26.57
CA ASN A 41 7.47 12.02 27.00
C ASN A 41 6.47 10.94 27.43
N ASP A 42 5.38 11.39 28.08
CA ASP A 42 4.40 10.52 28.73
C ASP A 42 3.70 9.57 27.75
N ASP A 43 3.42 8.35 28.21
CA ASP A 43 2.76 7.28 27.46
C ASP A 43 3.48 6.85 26.15
N SER A 44 4.74 7.26 25.95
CA SER A 44 5.54 6.90 24.78
C SER A 44 5.97 5.43 24.83
N ILE A 45 5.82 4.69 23.71
CA ILE A 45 6.18 3.27 23.64
C ILE A 45 7.08 3.04 22.42
N ALA A 46 8.36 2.72 22.62
CA ALA A 46 9.34 2.38 21.59
C ALA A 46 9.82 0.93 21.75
N ILE A 47 9.50 0.04 20.81
CA ILE A 47 9.84 -1.39 20.89
C ILE A 47 10.57 -1.79 19.60
N GLY A 48 11.79 -2.33 19.70
CA GLY A 48 12.61 -2.81 18.59
C GLY A 48 13.98 -2.13 18.50
N ASN A 49 14.84 -2.66 17.61
CA ASN A 49 16.17 -2.10 17.37
C ASN A 49 16.09 -0.67 16.85
N ALA A 50 16.80 0.27 17.48
CA ALA A 50 16.79 1.70 17.22
C ALA A 50 15.37 2.33 17.22
N ALA A 51 14.36 1.71 17.85
CA ALA A 51 13.01 2.24 17.89
C ALA A 51 12.99 3.55 18.68
N PHE A 52 12.41 4.64 18.15
CA PHE A 52 12.51 5.94 18.79
C PHE A 52 11.16 6.66 18.83
N ALA A 53 10.45 6.64 19.96
CA ALA A 53 9.17 7.32 20.15
C ALA A 53 9.36 8.69 20.84
N PRO A 54 9.50 9.81 20.11
CA PRO A 54 9.79 11.13 20.68
C PRO A 54 8.58 11.84 21.33
N GLY A 55 7.42 11.19 21.50
CA GLY A 55 6.18 11.78 22.03
C GLY A 55 5.14 10.73 22.46
N ASN A 56 3.93 11.14 22.84
CA ASN A 56 2.83 10.27 23.33
C ASN A 56 2.27 9.32 22.24
N GLY A 57 3.08 8.37 21.77
CA GLY A 57 2.77 7.50 20.65
C GLY A 57 3.50 6.16 20.72
N LEU A 58 3.06 5.22 19.87
CA LEU A 58 3.55 3.85 19.79
C LEU A 58 4.43 3.68 18.54
N GLN A 59 5.70 3.36 18.75
CA GLN A 59 6.62 2.86 17.73
C GLN A 59 6.99 1.41 18.00
N ILE A 60 6.77 0.54 17.01
CA ILE A 60 7.20 -0.85 17.02
C ILE A 60 8.03 -1.11 15.75
N LYS A 61 9.33 -1.31 15.91
CA LYS A 61 10.24 -1.74 14.85
C LYS A 61 10.41 -3.26 14.91
N VAL A 62 10.03 -3.95 13.84
CA VAL A 62 10.17 -5.41 13.72
C VAL A 62 11.22 -5.70 12.65
N ASN A 63 12.44 -6.00 13.10
CA ASN A 63 13.65 -6.37 12.32
C ASN A 63 14.37 -5.29 11.51
N GLU A 64 15.70 -5.31 11.62
CA GLU A 64 16.64 -4.45 10.88
C GLU A 64 17.59 -5.26 9.95
N SER A 65 17.24 -6.48 9.54
CA SER A 65 18.06 -7.27 8.60
C SER A 65 17.23 -8.18 7.70
N GLY A 66 17.03 -7.76 6.44
CA GLY A 66 16.51 -8.61 5.35
C GLY A 66 15.04 -8.36 4.99
N THR A 67 14.84 -7.69 3.85
CA THR A 67 13.55 -7.31 3.22
C THR A 67 12.60 -6.55 4.14
N ALA A 68 12.66 -5.22 4.05
CA ALA A 68 11.79 -4.30 4.75
C ALA A 68 10.31 -4.64 4.53
N ALA A 69 9.63 -5.11 5.56
CA ALA A 69 8.19 -4.92 5.70
C ALA A 69 8.00 -3.50 6.26
N THR A 70 8.18 -2.48 5.42
CA THR A 70 7.86 -1.11 5.78
C THR A 70 6.34 -0.96 5.86
N LEU A 71 5.84 -0.36 6.94
CA LEU A 71 4.50 0.20 6.93
C LEU A 71 4.56 1.50 6.11
N GLU A 72 4.48 1.42 4.79
CA GLU A 72 4.39 2.59 3.91
C GLU A 72 2.94 3.06 3.82
N LEU A 73 2.66 4.20 4.44
CA LEU A 73 1.37 4.88 4.31
C LEU A 73 1.47 5.82 3.11
N SER A 74 0.61 5.65 2.10
CA SER A 74 0.54 6.58 0.96
C SER A 74 0.09 7.97 1.42
N ALA A 75 0.16 8.98 0.53
CA ALA A 75 -0.39 10.30 0.81
C ALA A 75 -1.89 10.20 1.20
N GLY A 76 -2.22 10.62 2.43
CA GLY A 76 -3.57 10.53 3.00
C GLY A 76 -3.86 9.24 3.80
N GLY A 77 -2.90 8.31 3.86
CA GLY A 77 -2.97 7.10 4.68
C GLY A 77 -2.86 7.41 6.18
N ILE A 78 -3.94 7.22 6.93
CA ILE A 78 -3.91 7.23 8.39
C ILE A 78 -4.06 5.79 8.88
N LEU A 79 -3.10 5.32 9.69
CA LEU A 79 -3.22 4.08 10.45
C LEU A 79 -3.87 4.41 11.80
N THR A 80 -5.19 4.26 11.89
CA THR A 80 -5.89 4.45 13.17
C THR A 80 -5.91 3.13 13.92
N LEU A 81 -5.26 3.07 15.08
CA LEU A 81 -5.36 1.96 16.01
C LEU A 81 -6.49 2.28 17.00
N ASP A 82 -7.76 2.12 16.57
CA ASP A 82 -8.95 2.38 17.40
C ASP A 82 -9.20 1.32 18.49
N GLY A 83 -8.16 0.56 18.85
CA GLY A 83 -8.22 -0.53 19.81
C GLY A 83 -8.95 -1.79 19.33
N THR A 84 -9.51 -1.81 18.11
CA THR A 84 -10.26 -2.99 17.62
C THR A 84 -9.79 -3.55 16.28
N THR A 85 -9.24 -2.73 15.38
CA THR A 85 -8.42 -3.16 14.24
C THR A 85 -7.56 -2.00 13.72
N PRO A 86 -6.28 -2.21 13.33
CA PRO A 86 -5.54 -1.21 12.57
C PRO A 86 -6.26 -0.98 11.23
N LYS A 87 -6.96 0.15 11.10
CA LYS A 87 -7.59 0.54 9.84
C LYS A 87 -6.63 1.42 9.08
N LEU A 88 -6.27 1.01 7.86
CA LEU A 88 -5.56 1.83 6.92
C LEU A 88 -6.58 2.60 6.08
N ASN A 89 -6.79 3.88 6.37
CA ASN A 89 -7.64 4.73 5.55
C ASN A 89 -6.81 5.34 4.42
N VAL A 90 -6.73 4.66 3.27
CA VAL A 90 -6.08 5.17 2.05
C VAL A 90 -7.14 5.34 0.97
N PRO A 91 -7.54 6.59 0.64
CA PRO A 91 -8.40 6.85 -0.51
C PRO A 91 -7.73 6.37 -1.80
N LEU A 92 -8.51 5.77 -2.70
CA LEU A 92 -8.01 5.33 -4.01
C LEU A 92 -7.79 6.56 -4.91
N PRO A 93 -6.54 6.89 -5.31
CA PRO A 93 -6.28 8.01 -6.20
C PRO A 93 -6.83 7.77 -7.61
N LEU A 94 -7.15 8.86 -8.31
CA LEU A 94 -7.63 8.82 -9.69
C LEU A 94 -6.51 9.22 -10.65
N ASN A 95 -6.12 8.28 -11.52
CA ASN A 95 -5.16 8.52 -12.59
C ASN A 95 -5.92 8.84 -13.89
N THR A 96 -6.14 10.14 -14.15
CA THR A 96 -6.89 10.58 -15.33
C THR A 96 -6.00 10.62 -16.56
N GLN A 97 -6.33 9.80 -17.55
CA GLN A 97 -5.65 9.67 -18.82
C GLN A 97 -6.51 10.26 -19.94
N THR A 98 -5.94 11.14 -20.76
CA THR A 98 -6.64 11.80 -21.89
C THR A 98 -6.12 11.36 -23.26
N GLY A 99 -5.07 10.53 -23.31
CA GLY A 99 -4.52 9.97 -24.55
C GLY A 99 -5.40 8.86 -25.14
N THR A 100 -5.08 8.46 -26.38
CA THR A 100 -5.71 7.30 -27.03
C THR A 100 -5.00 5.98 -26.69
N THR A 101 -3.83 6.06 -26.06
CA THR A 101 -3.06 4.91 -25.59
C THR A 101 -2.49 5.20 -24.20
N TYR A 102 -2.60 4.24 -23.29
CA TYR A 102 -1.96 4.29 -21.98
C TYR A 102 -1.31 2.94 -21.67
N GLY A 103 -0.04 2.93 -21.26
CA GLY A 103 0.63 1.74 -20.75
C GLY A 103 0.61 1.76 -19.23
N ALA A 104 0.00 0.75 -18.61
CA ALA A 104 -0.06 0.68 -17.16
C ALA A 104 1.35 0.56 -16.56
N VAL A 105 1.56 1.19 -15.40
CA VAL A 105 2.82 1.20 -14.64
C VAL A 105 2.61 0.62 -13.24
N LEU A 106 3.70 0.34 -12.52
CA LEU A 106 3.60 -0.31 -11.20
C LEU A 106 2.71 0.45 -10.21
N THR A 107 2.74 1.79 -10.24
CA THR A 107 1.97 2.62 -9.31
C THR A 107 0.46 2.53 -9.51
N ASP A 108 -0.01 2.10 -10.69
CA ASP A 108 -1.44 1.94 -10.97
C ASP A 108 -2.09 0.82 -10.12
N SER A 109 -1.31 -0.04 -9.47
CA SER A 109 -1.81 -1.12 -8.58
C SER A 109 -2.59 -0.61 -7.37
N GLN A 110 -2.57 0.70 -7.12
CA GLN A 110 -3.23 1.37 -6.01
C GLN A 110 -4.08 2.55 -6.48
N GLU A 111 -4.46 2.60 -7.77
CA GLU A 111 -5.18 3.73 -8.37
C GLU A 111 -6.39 3.25 -9.18
N MET A 112 -7.27 4.19 -9.52
CA MET A 112 -8.28 4.03 -10.57
C MET A 112 -7.79 4.74 -11.83
N ILE A 113 -7.49 3.98 -12.88
CA ILE A 113 -7.17 4.52 -14.20
C ILE A 113 -8.47 4.98 -14.85
N THR A 114 -8.63 6.28 -15.08
CA THR A 114 -9.82 6.85 -15.74
C THR A 114 -9.46 7.33 -17.14
N MET A 115 -10.07 6.73 -18.17
CA MET A 115 -9.85 7.08 -19.57
C MET A 115 -10.85 8.15 -20.00
N ASN A 116 -10.42 9.41 -20.04
CA ASN A 116 -11.21 10.57 -20.42
C ASN A 116 -10.91 11.02 -21.85
N ASN A 117 -11.32 10.23 -22.83
CA ASN A 117 -11.16 10.54 -24.25
C ASN A 117 -12.47 10.28 -25.01
N ALA A 118 -12.80 11.17 -25.95
CA ALA A 118 -13.99 11.01 -26.81
C ALA A 118 -13.76 10.02 -27.97
N SER A 119 -12.49 9.81 -28.36
CA SER A 119 -12.08 8.81 -29.34
C SER A 119 -11.79 7.45 -28.70
N PRO A 120 -11.97 6.34 -29.44
CA PRO A 120 -11.55 5.02 -28.98
C PRO A 120 -10.11 5.01 -28.48
N ASN A 121 -9.88 4.33 -27.37
CA ASN A 121 -8.60 4.34 -26.68
C ASN A 121 -8.29 2.97 -26.08
N THR A 122 -7.01 2.73 -25.74
CA THR A 122 -6.54 1.45 -25.23
C THR A 122 -5.65 1.63 -24.01
N VAL A 123 -5.95 0.87 -22.96
CA VAL A 123 -5.07 0.68 -21.79
C VAL A 123 -4.36 -0.65 -21.96
N THR A 124 -3.04 -0.67 -21.94
CA THR A 124 -2.23 -1.88 -22.14
C THR A 124 -1.51 -2.28 -20.86
N ILE A 125 -1.77 -3.50 -20.40
CA ILE A 125 -1.01 -4.15 -19.34
C ILE A 125 0.33 -4.64 -19.95
N PRO A 126 1.49 -4.15 -19.47
CA PRO A 126 2.79 -4.59 -19.97
C PRO A 126 3.09 -6.05 -19.59
N ALA A 127 4.04 -6.67 -20.29
CA ALA A 127 4.48 -8.02 -19.99
C ALA A 127 5.17 -8.06 -18.63
N ASN A 128 5.02 -9.16 -17.90
CA ASN A 128 5.70 -9.37 -16.62
C ASN A 128 7.21 -9.19 -16.71
N ALA A 129 7.82 -9.51 -17.85
CA ALA A 129 9.25 -9.32 -18.09
C ALA A 129 9.69 -7.85 -18.11
N SER A 130 8.79 -6.92 -18.48
CA SER A 130 9.07 -5.48 -18.51
C SER A 130 8.64 -4.80 -17.22
N VAL A 131 7.50 -5.20 -16.66
CA VAL A 131 6.94 -4.63 -15.43
C VAL A 131 6.36 -5.76 -14.58
N ALA A 132 7.12 -6.16 -13.56
CA ALA A 132 6.79 -7.29 -12.70
C ALA A 132 5.84 -6.87 -11.57
N TYR A 133 4.53 -6.86 -11.84
CA TYR A 133 3.52 -6.70 -10.79
C TYR A 133 3.50 -7.92 -9.84
N PRO A 134 3.34 -7.74 -8.52
CA PRO A 134 3.08 -8.86 -7.61
C PRO A 134 1.79 -9.62 -7.96
N ILE A 135 1.77 -10.94 -7.75
CA ILE A 135 0.53 -11.75 -7.89
C ILE A 135 -0.52 -11.21 -6.90
N GLY A 136 -1.78 -11.14 -7.32
CA GLY A 136 -2.87 -10.54 -6.55
C GLY A 136 -3.08 -9.05 -6.81
N THR A 137 -2.19 -8.40 -7.57
CA THR A 137 -2.39 -7.00 -8.00
C THR A 137 -3.70 -6.85 -8.76
N MET A 138 -4.45 -5.78 -8.45
CA MET A 138 -5.65 -5.37 -9.16
C MET A 138 -5.39 -4.04 -9.86
N LEU A 139 -5.65 -3.97 -11.17
CA LEU A 139 -5.67 -2.73 -11.94
C LEU A 139 -7.12 -2.36 -12.23
N ASN A 140 -7.56 -1.20 -11.76
CA ASN A 140 -8.93 -0.73 -11.90
C ASN A 140 -9.04 0.29 -13.02
N PHE A 141 -10.07 0.15 -13.85
CA PHE A 141 -10.29 0.97 -15.04
C PHE A 141 -11.70 1.56 -15.04
N GLN A 142 -11.81 2.80 -15.53
CA GLN A 142 -13.08 3.44 -15.82
C GLN A 142 -13.03 4.13 -17.19
N GLN A 143 -14.03 3.90 -18.03
CA GLN A 143 -14.26 4.69 -19.24
C GLN A 143 -14.96 6.00 -18.86
N LEU A 144 -14.21 7.08 -18.61
CA LEU A 144 -14.79 8.37 -18.24
C LEU A 144 -15.31 9.14 -19.47
N GLY A 145 -14.61 9.04 -20.60
CA GLY A 145 -14.99 9.65 -21.87
C GLY A 145 -15.97 8.81 -22.69
N ALA A 146 -16.50 9.38 -23.78
CA ALA A 146 -17.41 8.68 -24.69
C ALA A 146 -16.71 7.63 -25.57
N GLY A 147 -15.39 7.73 -25.73
CA GLY A 147 -14.61 6.82 -26.55
C GLY A 147 -14.50 5.43 -25.93
N ALA A 148 -14.76 4.39 -26.72
CA ALA A 148 -14.64 3.00 -26.28
C ALA A 148 -13.24 2.72 -25.72
N THR A 149 -13.18 2.27 -24.47
CA THR A 149 -11.93 1.91 -23.79
C THR A 149 -11.70 0.41 -23.90
N THR A 150 -10.63 0.02 -24.57
CA THR A 150 -10.20 -1.38 -24.68
C THR A 150 -9.09 -1.68 -23.69
N ILE A 151 -9.21 -2.78 -22.96
CA ILE A 151 -8.13 -3.31 -22.12
C ILE A 151 -7.35 -4.33 -22.93
N ALA A 152 -6.06 -4.08 -23.09
CA ALA A 152 -5.14 -4.97 -23.80
C ALA A 152 -4.07 -5.48 -22.83
N ILE A 153 -3.43 -6.58 -23.23
CA ILE A 153 -2.20 -7.07 -22.62
C ILE A 153 -1.21 -7.36 -23.74
N THR A 154 0.09 -7.27 -23.45
CA THR A 154 1.14 -7.54 -24.44
C THR A 154 1.32 -9.04 -24.68
N THR A 155 2.40 -9.65 -24.17
CA THR A 155 2.72 -11.08 -24.39
C THR A 155 2.13 -12.02 -23.35
N ASP A 156 1.70 -11.48 -22.20
CA ASP A 156 1.06 -12.24 -21.13
C ASP A 156 -0.39 -12.58 -21.50
N THR A 157 -1.03 -13.46 -20.74
CA THR A 157 -2.43 -13.86 -20.99
C THR A 157 -3.41 -13.01 -20.19
N LEU A 158 -4.41 -12.44 -20.85
CA LEU A 158 -5.57 -11.79 -20.22
C LEU A 158 -6.83 -12.62 -20.48
N ASN A 159 -7.26 -13.36 -19.46
CA ASN A 159 -8.49 -14.14 -19.51
C ASN A 159 -9.70 -13.25 -19.26
N VAL A 160 -10.80 -13.49 -19.97
CA VAL A 160 -12.10 -12.86 -19.74
C VAL A 160 -13.18 -13.93 -19.92
N ASN A 161 -14.37 -13.74 -19.32
CA ASN A 161 -15.49 -14.63 -19.58
C ASN A 161 -15.78 -14.68 -21.09
N ALA A 162 -15.97 -15.88 -21.65
CA ALA A 162 -16.14 -16.08 -23.09
C ALA A 162 -17.36 -15.35 -23.70
N SER A 163 -18.35 -14.98 -22.89
CA SER A 163 -19.50 -14.17 -23.31
C SER A 163 -19.23 -12.65 -23.32
N LEU A 164 -18.02 -12.22 -22.97
CA LEU A 164 -17.62 -10.81 -22.88
C LEU A 164 -16.38 -10.54 -23.74
N THR A 165 -16.22 -9.29 -24.14
CA THR A 165 -15.03 -8.77 -24.82
C THR A 165 -14.08 -8.08 -23.84
N LEU A 166 -12.98 -7.53 -24.35
CA LEU A 166 -12.04 -6.71 -23.58
C LEU A 166 -12.38 -5.21 -23.62
N VAL A 167 -13.57 -4.84 -24.09
CA VAL A 167 -14.01 -3.44 -24.22
C VAL A 167 -14.98 -3.10 -23.09
N LEU A 168 -14.77 -1.97 -22.43
CA LEU A 168 -15.69 -1.45 -21.42
C LEU A 168 -17.04 -1.10 -22.06
N ASN A 169 -18.13 -1.38 -21.34
CA ASN A 169 -19.50 -1.25 -21.87
C ASN A 169 -20.05 0.18 -21.85
N GLY A 170 -19.33 1.11 -22.46
CA GLY A 170 -19.74 2.51 -22.61
C GLY A 170 -19.28 3.43 -21.47
N GLN A 171 -19.74 4.69 -21.54
CA GLN A 171 -19.34 5.72 -20.58
C GLN A 171 -19.73 5.33 -19.15
N TYR A 172 -18.81 5.55 -18.21
CA TYR A 172 -18.88 5.18 -16.79
C TYR A 172 -18.84 3.68 -16.50
N ALA A 173 -18.64 2.83 -17.50
CA ALA A 173 -18.33 1.43 -17.24
C ALA A 173 -17.01 1.29 -16.48
N VAL A 174 -16.96 0.31 -15.58
CA VAL A 174 -15.79 -0.01 -14.76
C VAL A 174 -15.44 -1.48 -14.90
N ALA A 175 -14.15 -1.78 -14.91
CA ALA A 175 -13.62 -3.13 -14.95
C ALA A 175 -12.30 -3.22 -14.17
N THR A 176 -11.94 -4.44 -13.77
CA THR A 176 -10.70 -4.72 -13.05
C THR A 176 -9.99 -5.90 -13.70
N ALA A 177 -8.68 -5.76 -13.92
CA ALA A 177 -7.81 -6.88 -14.23
C ALA A 177 -7.05 -7.30 -12.97
N MET A 178 -7.16 -8.56 -12.58
CA MET A 178 -6.45 -9.13 -11.44
C MET A 178 -5.35 -10.08 -11.90
N LYS A 179 -4.14 -9.92 -11.35
CA LYS A 179 -3.00 -10.79 -11.64
C LYS A 179 -3.15 -12.12 -10.90
N MET A 180 -3.28 -13.21 -11.66
CA MET A 180 -3.54 -14.55 -11.12
C MET A 180 -2.26 -15.37 -10.97
N THR A 181 -1.32 -15.23 -11.92
CA THR A 181 0.02 -15.85 -11.88
C THR A 181 1.06 -14.87 -12.40
N ALA A 182 2.32 -15.30 -12.54
CA ALA A 182 3.37 -14.47 -13.10
C ALA A 182 3.00 -13.86 -14.47
N THR A 183 2.31 -14.61 -15.34
CA THR A 183 2.01 -14.21 -16.72
C THR A 183 0.53 -14.35 -17.09
N THR A 184 -0.37 -14.49 -16.12
CA THR A 184 -1.81 -14.58 -16.36
C THR A 184 -2.60 -13.60 -15.52
N TRP A 185 -3.58 -12.96 -16.15
CA TRP A 185 -4.52 -12.03 -15.56
C TRP A 185 -5.95 -12.45 -15.87
N THR A 186 -6.90 -12.04 -15.05
CA THR A 186 -8.33 -12.19 -15.31
C THR A 186 -9.00 -10.82 -15.29
N LEU A 187 -9.67 -10.45 -16.38
CA LEU A 187 -10.49 -9.25 -16.52
C LEU A 187 -11.95 -9.57 -16.19
N PHE A 188 -12.57 -8.71 -15.39
CA PHE A 188 -13.99 -8.79 -15.06
C PHE A 188 -14.57 -7.39 -14.82
N GLY A 189 -15.89 -7.24 -14.94
CA GLY A 189 -16.58 -5.97 -14.75
C GLY A 189 -17.67 -5.74 -15.80
N ASN A 190 -18.01 -4.48 -16.03
CA ASN A 190 -19.00 -4.08 -17.04
C ASN A 190 -18.33 -3.98 -18.42
N LEU A 191 -18.34 -5.11 -19.15
CA LEU A 191 -17.72 -5.26 -20.46
C LEU A 191 -18.78 -5.51 -21.53
N VAL A 192 -18.48 -5.15 -22.77
CA VAL A 192 -19.36 -5.41 -23.92
C VAL A 192 -19.49 -6.92 -24.13
N ALA A 193 -20.70 -7.41 -24.44
CA ALA A 193 -20.94 -8.81 -24.79
C ALA A 193 -20.21 -9.22 -26.09
N ALA A 194 -19.70 -10.44 -26.12
CA ALA A 194 -18.97 -11.02 -27.26
C ALA A 194 -19.89 -11.44 -28.41
#